data_AF-A0A3M0JS79-F1
#
_entry.id   AF-A0A3M0JS79-F1
#
_cell.length_a   1.000
_cell.length_b   1.000
_cell.length_c   1.000
_cell.angle_alpha   90.00
_cell.angle_beta   90.00
_cell.angle_gamma   90.00
#
_symmetry.space_group_name_H-M   'P 1'
#
loop_
_entity.id
_entity.type
_entity.pdbx_description
1 polymer ?
#
loop_
_entity_poly.entity_id
_entity_poly.type
_entity_poly.pdbx_seq_one_letter_code
_entity_poly.pdbx_strand_id
1 'polypeptide(L)'
;MISEFTWPNHDLPSDKDAVRKLIECHGFQHDVAYGKTKLFIRTPRTLFTLEELHAKMLVRIVLFLQKVWRGTLARLRYRRTRAALTIARHYRRHKVRAYLRQVERRFRDVRLLPDRGRRLAWPAPPKVLQRFEEALQGIYHRWRAAELIRSVSPEMLPQLRAKVAAMELLKGHRADIGLQRAWQGNYIALKPDSPQSSGSFTPVANELKRKDKYMSILFSCHVRKVNRFNKVEDRAIFITDRHLYKMDPMKQYKVMKTIPLYNLVGLSVSNGKDQLVVFHTKDNKDLIVCLFSNDPSNDSRIGELVGVLASHFKRVRKRV
;
A
#
# COMPACT_ATOMS: atom_id res chain seq x y z
N MET A 1 -31.90 61.43 -33.83
CA MET A 1 -31.71 60.01 -33.48
C MET A 1 -32.34 59.01 -34.45
N ILE A 2 -33.42 59.37 -35.13
CA ILE A 2 -34.18 58.47 -36.01
C ILE A 2 -33.63 58.34 -37.45
N SER A 3 -32.61 59.12 -37.82
CA SER A 3 -31.92 59.03 -39.11
C SER A 3 -30.42 58.87 -38.90
N GLU A 4 -29.80 57.97 -39.65
CA GLU A 4 -28.35 57.69 -39.61
C GLU A 4 -27.50 58.88 -40.07
N PHE A 5 -28.08 59.78 -40.88
CA PHE A 5 -27.38 60.96 -41.43
C PHE A 5 -27.31 62.15 -40.47
N THR A 6 -28.11 62.12 -39.40
CA THR A 6 -28.30 63.27 -38.49
C THR A 6 -27.98 62.96 -37.03
N TRP A 7 -27.57 61.73 -36.74
CA TRP A 7 -27.28 61.25 -35.38
C TRP A 7 -26.08 60.31 -35.40
N PRO A 8 -25.27 60.26 -34.32
CA PRO A 8 -24.29 61.26 -33.95
C PRO A 8 -24.56 62.77 -33.93
N ASN A 9 -23.74 63.38 -34.73
CA ASN A 9 -23.81 64.76 -35.11
C ASN A 9 -24.09 64.72 -36.61
N HIS A 10 -24.70 65.76 -37.16
CA HIS A 10 -24.76 65.87 -38.61
C HIS A 10 -23.51 66.55 -39.12
N ASP A 11 -22.92 66.01 -40.18
CA ASP A 11 -21.80 66.64 -40.90
C ASP A 11 -22.29 67.53 -42.06
N LEU A 12 -23.58 67.88 -42.06
CA LEU A 12 -24.21 68.68 -43.10
C LEU A 12 -23.88 70.17 -42.96
N PRO A 13 -23.84 70.94 -44.07
CA PRO A 13 -23.41 72.34 -44.07
C PRO A 13 -24.21 73.29 -43.17
N SER A 14 -25.46 72.94 -42.87
CA SER A 14 -26.34 73.72 -42.00
C SER A 14 -27.35 72.82 -41.28
N ASP A 15 -27.74 73.19 -40.07
CA ASP A 15 -28.83 72.56 -39.31
C ASP A 15 -30.12 72.50 -40.12
N LYS A 16 -30.38 73.51 -40.97
CA LYS A 16 -31.56 73.53 -41.85
C LYS A 16 -31.53 72.38 -42.85
N ASP A 17 -30.35 72.06 -43.40
CA ASP A 17 -30.18 70.95 -44.34
C ASP A 17 -30.25 69.60 -43.61
N ALA A 18 -29.78 69.53 -42.36
CA ALA A 18 -29.93 68.35 -41.51
C ALA A 18 -31.40 68.05 -41.20
N VAL A 19 -32.19 69.07 -40.84
CA VAL A 19 -33.63 68.94 -40.62
C VAL A 19 -34.33 68.55 -41.92
N ARG A 20 -33.96 69.14 -43.06
CA ARG A 20 -34.50 68.75 -44.38
C ARG A 20 -34.24 67.28 -44.66
N LYS A 21 -33.01 66.81 -44.43
CA LYS A 21 -32.63 65.41 -44.65
C LYS A 21 -33.36 64.45 -43.72
N LEU A 22 -33.54 64.83 -42.45
CA LEU A 22 -34.32 64.07 -41.48
C LEU A 22 -35.76 63.85 -41.95
N ILE A 23 -36.43 64.93 -42.38
CA ILE A 23 -37.80 64.88 -42.89
C ILE A 23 -37.88 64.05 -44.18
N GLU A 24 -36.90 64.20 -45.07
CA GLU A 24 -36.82 63.43 -46.31
C GLU A 24 -36.73 61.93 -46.06
N CYS A 25 -35.87 61.50 -45.12
CA CYS A 25 -35.71 60.10 -44.75
C CYS A 25 -36.99 59.44 -44.22
N HIS A 26 -37.91 60.24 -43.66
CA HIS A 26 -39.17 59.77 -43.11
C HIS A 26 -40.38 60.02 -44.02
N GLY A 27 -40.17 60.62 -45.20
CA GLY A 27 -41.21 60.79 -46.23
C GLY A 27 -42.23 61.91 -45.95
N PHE A 28 -41.93 62.87 -45.08
CA PHE A 28 -42.86 63.94 -44.69
C PHE A 28 -42.63 65.28 -45.42
N GLN A 29 -41.96 65.29 -46.58
CA GLN A 29 -41.57 66.52 -47.30
C GLN A 29 -42.77 67.40 -47.67
N HIS A 30 -43.91 66.76 -47.95
CA HIS A 30 -45.14 67.42 -48.40
C HIS A 30 -45.95 68.05 -47.26
N ASP A 31 -45.65 67.71 -46.00
CA ASP A 31 -46.40 68.15 -44.82
C ASP A 31 -45.66 69.22 -43.98
N VAL A 32 -44.54 69.73 -44.50
CA VAL A 32 -43.71 70.71 -43.79
C VAL A 32 -43.33 71.91 -44.66
N ALA A 33 -43.10 73.07 -44.03
CA ALA A 33 -42.54 74.26 -44.64
C ALA A 33 -41.33 74.77 -43.84
N TYR A 34 -40.29 75.22 -44.54
CA TYR A 34 -39.01 75.61 -43.93
C TYR A 34 -38.89 77.13 -43.79
N GLY A 35 -38.99 77.65 -42.57
CA GLY A 35 -38.74 79.06 -42.27
C GLY A 35 -37.25 79.44 -42.30
N LYS A 36 -36.95 80.69 -41.89
CA LYS A 36 -35.57 81.15 -41.68
C LYS A 36 -34.91 80.45 -40.48
N THR A 37 -35.68 80.26 -39.39
CA THR A 37 -35.17 79.71 -38.12
C THR A 37 -35.99 78.52 -37.58
N LYS A 38 -37.18 78.24 -38.12
CA LYS A 38 -38.12 77.23 -37.61
C LYS A 38 -38.67 76.35 -38.72
N LEU A 39 -39.00 75.11 -38.39
CA LEU A 39 -39.79 74.19 -39.23
C LEU A 39 -41.27 74.34 -38.87
N PHE A 40 -42.13 74.50 -39.88
CA PHE A 40 -43.57 74.54 -39.71
C PHE A 40 -44.16 73.21 -40.19
N ILE A 41 -44.87 72.50 -39.31
CA ILE A 41 -45.50 71.21 -39.62
C ILE A 41 -47.01 71.45 -39.76
N ARG A 42 -47.60 70.99 -40.85
CA ARG A 42 -49.01 71.26 -41.19
C ARG A 42 -49.97 70.33 -40.43
N THR A 43 -49.65 69.04 -40.28
CA THR A 43 -50.50 68.11 -39.52
C THR A 43 -49.83 67.63 -38.23
N PRO A 44 -50.60 67.45 -37.13
CA PRO A 44 -50.05 66.92 -35.89
C PRO A 44 -49.55 65.48 -36.03
N ARG A 45 -50.08 64.72 -37.02
CA ARG A 45 -49.70 63.32 -37.29
C ARG A 45 -48.21 63.19 -37.56
N THR A 46 -47.63 64.07 -38.38
CA THR A 46 -46.20 64.05 -38.71
C THR A 46 -45.33 64.16 -37.45
N LEU A 47 -45.64 65.11 -36.56
CA LEU A 47 -44.92 65.28 -35.30
C LEU A 47 -45.04 64.03 -34.41
N PHE A 48 -46.25 63.52 -34.19
CA PHE A 48 -46.47 62.34 -33.34
C PHE A 48 -45.77 61.09 -33.87
N THR A 49 -45.76 60.88 -35.19
CA THR A 49 -45.05 59.73 -35.79
C THR A 49 -43.54 59.82 -35.63
N LEU A 50 -42.95 61.01 -35.78
CA LEU A 50 -41.51 61.21 -35.56
C LEU A 50 -41.13 60.98 -34.09
N GLU A 51 -41.96 61.43 -33.15
CA GLU A 51 -41.79 61.14 -31.72
C GLU A 51 -41.92 59.64 -31.39
N GLU A 52 -42.85 58.92 -32.02
CA GLU A 52 -42.99 57.48 -31.81
C GLU A 52 -41.76 56.71 -32.32
N LEU A 53 -41.24 57.09 -33.50
CA LEU A 53 -39.99 56.53 -34.03
C LEU A 53 -38.80 56.85 -33.15
N HIS A 54 -38.78 58.06 -32.57
CA HIS A 54 -37.75 58.49 -31.63
C HIS A 54 -37.79 57.65 -30.36
N ALA A 55 -38.96 57.44 -29.77
CA ALA A 55 -39.14 56.57 -28.61
C ALA A 55 -38.71 55.12 -28.90
N LYS A 56 -39.06 54.57 -30.07
CA LYS A 56 -38.60 53.23 -30.51
C LYS A 56 -37.09 53.15 -30.64
N MET A 57 -36.45 54.18 -31.20
CA MET A 57 -35.00 54.23 -31.36
C MET A 57 -34.29 54.32 -30.01
N LEU A 58 -34.79 55.10 -29.05
CA LEU A 58 -34.25 55.18 -27.69
C LEU A 58 -34.21 53.80 -27.04
N VAL A 59 -35.31 53.03 -27.12
CA VAL A 59 -35.34 51.65 -26.61
C VAL A 59 -34.27 50.79 -27.27
N ARG A 60 -34.11 50.88 -28.60
CA ARG A 60 -33.08 50.12 -29.34
C ARG A 60 -31.66 50.47 -28.90
N ILE A 61 -31.36 51.76 -28.72
CA ILE A 61 -30.05 52.24 -28.25
C ILE A 61 -29.78 51.75 -26.83
N VAL A 62 -30.75 51.89 -25.92
CA VAL A 62 -30.62 51.42 -24.53
C VAL A 62 -30.36 49.91 -24.50
N LEU A 63 -31.10 49.12 -25.29
CA LEU A 63 -30.88 47.67 -25.40
C LEU A 63 -29.50 47.33 -25.97
N PHE A 64 -29.02 48.09 -26.96
CA PHE A 64 -27.68 47.92 -27.51
C PHE A 64 -26.59 48.18 -26.46
N LEU A 65 -26.68 49.30 -25.73
CA LEU A 65 -25.73 49.65 -24.68
C LEU A 65 -25.74 48.60 -23.55
N GLN A 66 -26.93 48.19 -23.11
CA GLN A 66 -27.09 47.11 -22.13
C GLN A 66 -26.48 45.79 -22.62
N LYS A 67 -26.70 45.42 -23.89
CA LYS A 67 -26.10 44.22 -24.51
C LYS A 67 -24.58 44.29 -24.51
N VAL A 68 -24.00 45.42 -24.94
CA VAL A 68 -22.53 45.61 -24.98
C VAL A 68 -21.95 45.53 -23.57
N TRP A 69 -22.56 46.22 -22.60
CA TRP A 69 -22.10 46.22 -21.21
C TRP A 69 -22.17 44.84 -20.57
N ARG A 70 -23.31 44.15 -20.67
CA ARG A 70 -23.47 42.76 -20.19
C ARG A 70 -22.44 41.83 -20.82
N GLY A 71 -22.18 41.97 -22.13
CA GLY A 71 -21.13 41.21 -22.83
C GLY A 71 -19.73 41.50 -22.30
N THR A 72 -19.41 42.75 -21.99
CA THR A 72 -18.10 43.14 -21.43
C THR A 72 -17.91 42.56 -20.03
N LEU A 73 -18.92 42.63 -19.16
CA LEU A 73 -18.89 42.00 -17.84
C LEU A 73 -18.69 40.47 -17.94
N ALA A 74 -19.40 39.82 -18.86
CA ALA A 74 -19.25 38.38 -19.10
C ALA A 74 -17.82 38.01 -19.54
N ARG A 75 -17.24 38.76 -20.48
CA ARG A 75 -15.84 38.56 -20.93
C ARG A 75 -14.84 38.76 -19.79
N LEU A 76 -15.04 39.76 -18.93
CA LEU A 76 -14.19 39.99 -17.77
C LEU A 76 -14.25 38.82 -16.78
N ARG A 77 -15.46 38.34 -16.47
CA ARG A 77 -15.66 37.16 -15.61
C ARG A 77 -15.00 35.91 -16.20
N TYR A 78 -15.12 35.71 -17.50
CA TYR A 78 -14.48 34.59 -18.19
C TYR A 78 -12.94 34.66 -18.11
N ARG A 79 -12.35 35.84 -18.36
CA ARG A 79 -10.89 36.04 -18.22
C ARG A 79 -10.41 35.72 -16.79
N ARG A 80 -11.12 36.20 -15.76
CA ARG A 80 -10.82 35.89 -14.36
C ARG A 80 -10.89 34.39 -14.06
N THR A 81 -11.92 33.72 -14.58
CA THR A 81 -12.10 32.26 -14.42
C THR A 81 -10.95 31.48 -15.07
N ARG A 82 -10.56 31.86 -16.31
CA ARG A 82 -9.40 31.25 -16.99
C ARG A 82 -8.10 31.46 -16.22
N ALA A 83 -7.86 32.66 -15.68
CA ALA A 83 -6.70 32.93 -14.86
C ALA A 83 -6.67 32.05 -13.60
N ALA A 84 -7.81 31.92 -12.90
CA ALA A 84 -7.93 31.04 -11.73
C ALA A 84 -7.63 29.57 -12.06
N LEU A 85 -8.12 29.05 -13.19
CA LEU A 85 -7.81 27.69 -13.65
C LEU A 85 -6.31 27.52 -13.94
N THR A 86 -5.67 28.52 -14.54
CA THR A 86 -4.22 28.53 -14.78
C THR A 86 -3.44 28.51 -13.47
N ILE A 87 -3.81 29.34 -12.49
CA ILE A 87 -3.17 29.37 -11.16
C ILE A 87 -3.34 28.02 -10.47
N ALA A 88 -4.55 27.46 -10.44
CA ALA A 88 -4.83 26.16 -9.85
C ALA A 88 -3.99 25.05 -10.46
N ARG A 89 -3.80 25.06 -11.80
CA ARG A 89 -2.94 24.10 -12.50
C ARG A 89 -1.47 24.19 -12.05
N HIS A 90 -0.93 25.40 -11.97
CA HIS A 90 0.46 25.61 -11.52
C HIS A 90 0.65 25.24 -10.05
N TYR A 91 -0.30 25.62 -9.19
CA TYR A 91 -0.29 25.28 -7.77
C TYR A 91 -0.32 23.77 -7.55
N ARG A 92 -1.19 23.03 -8.26
CA ARG A 92 -1.23 21.56 -8.20
C ARG A 92 0.13 20.94 -8.55
N ARG A 93 0.76 21.38 -9.66
CA ARG A 93 2.10 20.91 -10.05
C ARG A 93 3.16 21.23 -9.00
N HIS A 94 3.13 22.44 -8.45
CA HIS A 94 4.04 22.83 -7.38
C HIS A 94 3.89 21.95 -6.13
N LYS A 95 2.66 21.70 -5.66
CA LYS A 95 2.39 20.85 -4.50
C LYS A 95 2.92 19.43 -4.67
N VAL A 96 2.76 18.84 -5.86
CA VAL A 96 3.33 17.53 -6.17
C VAL A 96 4.86 17.55 -6.11
N ARG A 97 5.50 18.51 -6.77
CA ARG A 97 6.98 18.64 -6.76
C ARG A 97 7.53 18.90 -5.36
N ALA A 98 6.87 19.76 -4.58
CA ALA A 98 7.27 20.08 -3.22
C ALA A 98 7.21 18.84 -2.32
N TYR A 99 6.14 18.04 -2.43
CA TYR A 99 5.99 16.78 -1.71
C TYR A 99 7.11 15.78 -2.08
N LEU A 100 7.35 15.56 -3.37
CA LEU A 100 8.40 14.64 -3.83
C LEU A 100 9.78 15.05 -3.35
N ARG A 101 10.13 16.35 -3.41
CA ARG A 101 11.40 16.86 -2.86
C ARG A 101 11.51 16.65 -1.36
N GLN A 102 10.40 16.74 -0.62
CA GLN A 102 10.39 16.48 0.82
C GLN A 102 10.64 15.01 1.12
N VAL A 103 10.01 14.10 0.36
CA VAL A 103 10.28 12.66 0.45
C VAL A 103 11.75 12.39 0.12
N GLU A 104 12.24 12.88 -1.01
CA GLU A 104 13.64 12.70 -1.43
C GLU A 104 14.62 13.19 -0.36
N ARG A 105 14.41 14.38 0.21
CA ARG A 105 15.26 14.92 1.27
C ARG A 105 15.26 14.05 2.52
N ARG A 106 14.09 13.57 2.97
CA ARG A 106 13.99 12.70 4.15
C ARG A 106 14.64 11.34 3.90
N PHE A 107 14.50 10.80 2.68
CA PHE A 107 14.92 9.44 2.35
C PHE A 107 16.30 9.33 1.68
N ARG A 108 17.00 10.45 1.44
CA ARG A 108 18.28 10.51 0.72
C ARG A 108 19.32 9.50 1.21
N ASP A 109 19.55 9.47 2.53
CA ASP A 109 20.62 8.65 3.15
C ASP A 109 20.07 7.44 3.90
N VAL A 110 18.83 7.04 3.59
CA VAL A 110 18.14 5.97 4.32
C VAL A 110 18.85 4.62 4.22
N ARG A 111 19.64 4.42 3.17
CA ARG A 111 20.47 3.23 3.02
C ARG A 111 21.60 3.17 4.04
N LEU A 112 22.14 4.31 4.48
CA LEU A 112 23.26 4.37 5.43
C LEU A 112 22.79 4.21 6.88
N LEU A 113 21.53 4.50 7.16
CA LEU A 113 20.97 4.37 8.51
C LEU A 113 20.94 2.90 8.98
N PRO A 114 21.23 2.63 10.28
CA PRO A 114 21.21 1.28 10.84
C PRO A 114 19.82 0.63 10.76
N ASP A 115 18.76 1.40 10.99
CA ASP A 115 17.37 0.94 10.94
C ASP A 115 16.79 0.89 9.51
N ARG A 116 17.58 1.23 8.49
CA ARG A 116 17.17 1.41 7.08
C ARG A 116 15.92 2.29 6.94
N GLY A 117 15.77 3.29 7.82
CA GLY A 117 14.65 4.25 7.82
C GLY A 117 13.37 3.81 8.52
N ARG A 118 13.37 2.73 9.34
CA ARG A 118 12.16 2.24 10.04
C ARG A 118 11.40 3.32 10.82
N ARG A 119 12.14 4.20 11.50
CA ARG A 119 11.60 5.24 12.38
C ARG A 119 11.36 6.57 11.66
N LEU A 120 11.65 6.64 10.36
CA LEU A 120 11.54 7.87 9.60
C LEU A 120 10.07 8.14 9.30
N ALA A 121 9.58 9.31 9.73
CA ALA A 121 8.21 9.72 9.47
C ALA A 121 8.02 10.11 8.00
N TRP A 122 6.99 9.54 7.37
CA TRP A 122 6.56 9.95 6.04
C TRP A 122 5.96 11.36 6.08
N PRO A 123 6.23 12.21 5.08
CA PRO A 123 5.61 13.54 5.01
C PRO A 123 4.12 13.40 4.71
N ALA A 124 3.28 14.28 5.27
CA ALA A 124 1.84 14.23 5.04
C ALA A 124 1.52 14.54 3.56
N PRO A 125 0.80 13.64 2.85
CA PRO A 125 0.52 13.81 1.44
C PRO A 125 -0.61 14.84 1.25
N PRO A 126 -0.59 15.63 0.16
CA PRO A 126 -1.82 16.22 -0.36
C PRO A 126 -2.85 15.12 -0.66
N LYS A 127 -4.14 15.34 -0.39
CA LYS A 127 -5.22 14.35 -0.60
C LYS A 127 -5.18 13.65 -1.97
N VAL A 128 -4.87 14.41 -3.02
CA VAL A 128 -4.78 13.90 -4.41
C VAL A 128 -3.66 12.87 -4.59
N LEU A 129 -2.62 12.90 -3.75
CA LEU A 129 -1.45 12.03 -3.83
C LEU A 129 -1.48 10.84 -2.87
N GLN A 130 -2.55 10.66 -2.09
CA GLN A 130 -2.61 9.60 -1.09
C GLN A 130 -2.36 8.20 -1.70
N ARG A 131 -3.04 7.89 -2.81
CA ARG A 131 -2.81 6.62 -3.55
C ARG A 131 -1.39 6.46 -4.06
N PHE A 132 -0.75 7.55 -4.46
CA PHE A 132 0.63 7.54 -4.91
C PHE A 132 1.59 7.29 -3.75
N GLU A 133 1.34 7.91 -2.59
CA GLU A 133 2.13 7.65 -1.39
C GLU A 133 2.00 6.20 -0.92
N GLU A 134 0.79 5.64 -0.87
CA GLU A 134 0.57 4.23 -0.50
C GLU A 134 1.41 3.29 -1.40
N ALA A 135 1.44 3.54 -2.71
CA ALA A 135 2.27 2.81 -3.64
C ALA A 135 3.77 2.99 -3.35
N LEU A 136 4.21 4.21 -3.07
CA LEU A 136 5.60 4.53 -2.76
C LEU A 136 6.06 3.89 -1.44
N GLN A 137 5.22 3.90 -0.41
CA GLN A 137 5.43 3.20 0.85
C GLN A 137 5.57 1.69 0.60
N GLY A 138 4.71 1.11 -0.24
CA GLY A 138 4.81 -0.29 -0.63
C GLY A 138 6.12 -0.64 -1.36
N ILE A 139 6.63 0.25 -2.22
CA ILE A 139 7.94 0.10 -2.85
C ILE A 139 9.05 0.16 -1.80
N TYR A 140 9.01 1.16 -0.91
CA TYR A 140 9.98 1.31 0.17
C TYR A 140 10.02 0.10 1.10
N HIS A 141 8.86 -0.41 1.53
CA HIS A 141 8.80 -1.59 2.41
C HIS A 141 9.38 -2.83 1.74
N ARG A 142 9.11 -3.03 0.44
CA ARG A 142 9.70 -4.13 -0.34
C ARG A 142 11.22 -3.99 -0.47
N TRP A 143 11.70 -2.79 -0.83
CA TRP A 143 13.14 -2.51 -0.89
C TRP A 143 13.81 -2.74 0.46
N ARG A 144 13.23 -2.22 1.55
CA ARG A 144 13.77 -2.38 2.90
C ARG A 144 13.81 -3.84 3.33
N ALA A 145 12.74 -4.59 3.07
CA ALA A 145 12.71 -6.02 3.35
C ALA A 145 13.79 -6.79 2.56
N ALA A 146 13.95 -6.48 1.28
CA ALA A 146 14.98 -7.09 0.44
C ALA A 146 16.39 -6.75 0.95
N GLU A 147 16.65 -5.50 1.32
CA GLU A 147 17.97 -5.10 1.84
C GLU A 147 18.29 -5.74 3.19
N LEU A 148 17.29 -5.89 4.07
CA LEU A 148 17.44 -6.62 5.33
C LEU A 148 17.73 -8.10 5.09
N ILE A 149 16.98 -8.77 4.20
CA ILE A 149 17.21 -10.18 3.87
C ILE A 149 18.59 -10.37 3.22
N ARG A 150 19.01 -9.45 2.34
CA ARG A 150 20.32 -9.48 1.68
C ARG A 150 21.48 -9.30 2.65
N SER A 151 21.27 -8.59 3.76
CA SER A 151 22.29 -8.43 4.82
C SER A 151 22.47 -9.66 5.70
N VAL A 152 21.53 -10.61 5.67
CA VAL A 152 21.60 -11.84 6.48
C VAL A 152 22.43 -12.89 5.73
N SER A 153 23.35 -13.56 6.43
CA SER A 153 24.14 -14.63 5.84
C SER A 153 23.26 -15.79 5.36
N PRO A 154 23.59 -16.44 4.21
CA PRO A 154 22.78 -17.53 3.66
C PRO A 154 22.55 -18.70 4.63
N GLU A 155 23.53 -18.96 5.51
CA GLU A 155 23.49 -20.02 6.51
C GLU A 155 22.45 -19.78 7.61
N MET A 156 22.18 -18.51 7.94
CA MET A 156 21.21 -18.13 8.97
C MET A 156 19.77 -18.06 8.44
N LEU A 157 19.57 -18.02 7.12
CA LEU A 157 18.25 -17.89 6.51
C LEU A 157 17.27 -19.04 6.86
N PRO A 158 17.67 -20.33 6.83
CA PRO A 158 16.79 -21.43 7.24
C PRO A 158 16.36 -21.29 8.70
N GLN A 159 17.31 -20.92 9.58
CA GLN A 159 17.05 -20.71 11.00
C GLN A 159 16.12 -19.53 11.24
N LEU A 160 16.34 -18.40 10.55
CA LEU A 160 15.48 -17.22 10.64
C LEU A 160 14.05 -17.56 10.21
N ARG A 161 13.88 -18.27 9.09
CA ARG A 161 12.56 -18.73 8.62
C ARG A 161 11.87 -19.62 9.65
N ALA A 162 12.60 -20.54 10.28
CA ALA A 162 12.07 -21.36 11.35
C ALA A 162 11.66 -20.52 12.58
N LYS A 163 12.48 -19.53 12.98
CA LYS A 163 12.16 -18.60 14.07
C LYS A 163 10.90 -17.77 13.79
N VAL A 164 10.75 -17.27 12.56
CA VAL A 164 9.54 -16.56 12.13
C VAL A 164 8.33 -17.50 12.17
N ALA A 165 8.45 -18.72 11.66
CA ALA A 165 7.36 -19.69 11.69
C ALA A 165 6.93 -20.07 13.12
N ALA A 166 7.88 -20.21 14.05
CA ALA A 166 7.57 -20.44 15.45
C ALA A 166 6.90 -19.23 16.10
N MET A 167 7.40 -18.03 15.82
CA MET A 167 6.79 -16.79 16.31
C MET A 167 5.36 -16.62 15.83
N GLU A 168 5.07 -16.91 14.56
CA GLU A 168 3.71 -16.84 14.02
C GLU A 168 2.74 -17.79 14.75
N LEU A 169 3.23 -18.94 15.24
CA LEU A 169 2.39 -19.97 15.87
C LEU A 169 2.31 -19.86 17.40
N LEU A 170 3.39 -19.45 18.06
CA LEU A 170 3.51 -19.50 19.51
C LEU A 170 3.40 -18.14 20.20
N LYS A 171 3.51 -17.03 19.45
CA LYS A 171 3.43 -15.68 20.03
C LYS A 171 2.05 -15.47 20.68
N GLY A 172 2.07 -15.13 21.97
CA GLY A 172 0.86 -14.93 22.77
C GLY A 172 0.33 -16.21 23.45
N HIS A 173 0.74 -17.40 22.99
CA HIS A 173 0.37 -18.68 23.59
C HIS A 173 1.42 -19.22 24.55
N ARG A 174 2.70 -18.91 24.32
CA ARG A 174 3.82 -19.38 25.14
C ARG A 174 4.85 -18.26 25.32
N ALA A 175 5.27 -18.03 26.57
CA ALA A 175 6.27 -17.02 26.90
C ALA A 175 7.68 -17.42 26.46
N ASP A 176 8.04 -18.69 26.62
CA ASP A 176 9.38 -19.18 26.31
C ASP A 176 9.44 -20.01 25.01
N ILE A 177 9.79 -19.30 23.93
CA ILE A 177 10.01 -19.85 22.58
C ILE A 177 11.51 -20.14 22.34
N GLY A 178 12.42 -19.66 23.20
CA GLY A 178 13.86 -19.85 23.00
C GLY A 178 14.43 -19.12 21.78
N LEU A 179 14.00 -17.89 21.49
CA LEU A 179 14.45 -17.13 20.30
C LEU A 179 15.85 -16.56 20.41
N GLN A 180 16.32 -16.30 21.63
CA GLN A 180 17.63 -15.66 21.89
C GLN A 180 18.80 -16.61 21.61
N ARG A 181 18.58 -17.93 21.72
CA ARG A 181 19.62 -18.93 21.47
C ARG A 181 19.79 -19.28 19.99
N ALA A 182 20.92 -19.92 19.69
CA ALA A 182 21.13 -20.60 18.42
C ALA A 182 20.28 -21.90 18.38
N TRP A 183 19.69 -22.18 17.22
CA TRP A 183 18.88 -23.35 16.94
C TRP A 183 19.74 -24.25 16.06
N GLN A 184 20.22 -25.35 16.63
CA GLN A 184 21.20 -26.23 16.00
C GLN A 184 20.53 -27.36 15.21
N GLY A 185 19.28 -27.70 15.56
CA GLY A 185 18.52 -28.81 14.99
C GLY A 185 19.02 -30.17 15.44
N ASN A 186 20.28 -30.52 15.15
CA ASN A 186 20.83 -31.85 15.31
C ASN A 186 21.55 -32.05 16.67
N TYR A 187 20.81 -31.96 17.78
CA TYR A 187 21.40 -32.00 19.13
C TYR A 187 22.04 -33.34 19.51
N ILE A 188 21.70 -34.44 18.83
CA ILE A 188 22.32 -35.74 19.11
C ILE A 188 23.73 -35.82 18.52
N ALA A 189 23.94 -35.28 17.31
CA ALA A 189 25.24 -35.33 16.64
C ALA A 189 26.20 -34.23 17.10
N LEU A 190 25.68 -33.08 17.55
CA LEU A 190 26.46 -31.87 17.81
C LEU A 190 26.93 -31.72 19.26
N LYS A 191 26.65 -32.66 20.16
CA LYS A 191 27.10 -32.58 21.56
C LYS A 191 28.62 -32.80 21.67
N PRO A 192 29.40 -31.80 22.14
CA PRO A 192 30.84 -31.99 22.40
C PRO A 192 31.10 -32.88 23.63
N ASP A 193 30.19 -32.90 24.62
CA ASP A 193 30.42 -33.52 25.93
C ASP A 193 30.16 -35.04 25.99
N SER A 194 29.54 -35.62 24.96
CA SER A 194 29.24 -37.06 24.90
C SER A 194 29.60 -37.69 23.54
N PRO A 195 30.90 -37.79 23.20
CA PRO A 195 31.37 -38.26 21.89
C PRO A 195 30.94 -39.70 21.53
N GLN A 196 30.59 -40.52 22.52
CA GLN A 196 30.03 -41.87 22.29
C GLN A 196 28.63 -41.84 21.65
N SER A 197 27.85 -40.80 21.93
CA SER A 197 26.49 -40.64 21.40
C SER A 197 26.49 -40.22 19.92
N SER A 198 27.41 -39.35 19.52
CA SER A 198 27.57 -38.92 18.13
C SER A 198 28.19 -40.02 17.26
N GLY A 199 29.14 -40.79 17.81
CA GLY A 199 29.78 -41.92 17.13
C GLY A 199 28.80 -43.06 16.80
N SER A 200 27.79 -43.31 17.63
CA SER A 200 26.77 -44.34 17.40
C SER A 200 25.57 -43.83 16.57
N PHE A 201 25.21 -42.55 16.68
CA PHE A 201 24.08 -41.98 15.93
C PHE A 201 24.40 -41.70 14.46
N THR A 202 25.58 -41.16 14.16
CA THR A 202 25.99 -40.78 12.79
C THR A 202 25.94 -41.94 11.78
N PRO A 203 26.41 -43.17 12.09
CA PRO A 203 26.29 -44.30 11.15
C PRO A 203 24.83 -44.68 10.88
N VAL A 204 23.98 -44.70 11.92
CA VAL A 204 22.54 -45.00 11.78
C VAL A 204 21.84 -43.93 10.93
N ALA A 205 22.16 -42.65 11.14
CA ALA A 205 21.62 -41.57 10.33
C ALA A 205 22.05 -41.72 8.85
N ASN A 206 23.31 -42.07 8.58
CA ASN A 206 23.80 -42.29 7.22
C ASN A 206 23.15 -43.51 6.56
N GLU A 207 22.91 -44.59 7.30
CA GLU A 207 22.19 -45.77 6.82
C GLU A 207 20.74 -45.43 6.45
N LEU A 208 20.04 -44.69 7.34
CA LEU A 208 18.70 -44.19 7.06
C LEU A 208 18.67 -43.23 5.87
N LYS A 209 19.73 -42.45 5.65
CA LYS A 209 19.85 -41.59 4.47
C LYS A 209 19.93 -42.41 3.18
N ARG A 210 20.67 -43.51 3.19
CA ARG A 210 20.74 -44.44 2.05
C ARG A 210 19.40 -45.14 1.80
N LYS A 211 18.72 -45.57 2.86
CA LYS A 211 17.44 -46.30 2.80
C LYS A 211 16.26 -45.39 2.39
N ASP A 212 16.03 -44.32 3.14
CA ASP A 212 14.83 -43.49 3.02
C ASP A 212 15.04 -42.25 2.12
N LYS A 213 16.28 -42.02 1.67
CA LYS A 213 16.67 -40.96 0.72
C LYS A 213 16.20 -39.57 1.13
N TYR A 214 16.29 -39.27 2.43
CA TYR A 214 15.95 -37.96 2.97
C TYR A 214 17.06 -36.94 2.63
N MET A 215 16.70 -35.68 2.40
CA MET A 215 17.63 -34.63 1.94
C MET A 215 18.23 -33.83 3.10
N SER A 216 17.45 -33.60 4.16
CA SER A 216 17.87 -32.74 5.27
C SER A 216 17.40 -33.27 6.61
N ILE A 217 18.27 -33.17 7.62
CA ILE A 217 17.91 -33.40 9.02
C ILE A 217 17.23 -32.12 9.53
N LEU A 218 16.02 -32.27 10.07
CA LEU A 218 15.25 -31.14 10.61
C LEU A 218 15.53 -30.96 12.11
N PHE A 219 15.45 -32.04 12.89
CA PHE A 219 15.60 -31.97 14.34
C PHE A 219 16.02 -33.33 14.91
N SER A 220 16.90 -33.36 15.90
CA SER A 220 17.25 -34.56 16.65
C SER A 220 17.43 -34.20 18.12
N CYS A 221 16.87 -34.98 19.03
CA CYS A 221 16.97 -34.73 20.46
C CYS A 221 16.69 -35.98 21.29
N HIS A 222 17.30 -36.06 22.48
CA HIS A 222 16.87 -37.01 23.50
C HIS A 222 15.54 -36.58 24.10
N VAL A 223 14.68 -37.54 24.37
CA VAL A 223 13.35 -37.31 24.91
C VAL A 223 13.00 -38.33 25.97
N ARG A 224 12.14 -37.93 26.89
CA ARG A 224 11.44 -38.84 27.77
C ARG A 224 10.09 -39.15 27.16
N LYS A 225 9.91 -40.38 26.69
CA LYS A 225 8.64 -40.85 26.14
C LYS A 225 7.77 -41.34 27.28
N VAL A 226 6.52 -40.89 27.31
CA VAL A 226 5.52 -41.36 28.28
C VAL A 226 4.65 -42.41 27.60
N ASN A 227 4.46 -43.57 28.25
CA ASN A 227 3.57 -44.61 27.76
C ASN A 227 2.12 -44.40 28.22
N ARG A 228 1.17 -45.12 27.60
CA ARG A 228 -0.24 -45.16 28.04
C ARG A 228 -0.40 -45.59 29.51
N PHE A 229 0.56 -46.36 30.03
CA PHE A 229 0.62 -46.79 31.44
C PHE A 229 1.48 -45.87 32.32
N ASN A 230 1.68 -44.60 31.93
CA ASN A 230 2.50 -43.60 32.64
C ASN A 230 3.98 -43.97 32.88
N LYS A 231 4.47 -45.06 32.28
CA LYS A 231 5.88 -45.42 32.31
C LYS A 231 6.69 -44.46 31.44
N VAL A 232 7.71 -43.85 32.05
CA VAL A 232 8.66 -42.97 31.38
C VAL A 232 9.85 -43.78 30.87
N GLU A 233 10.21 -43.59 29.61
CA GLU A 233 11.34 -44.27 28.98
C GLU A 233 12.21 -43.26 28.24
N ASP A 234 13.53 -43.40 28.39
CA ASP A 234 14.48 -42.60 27.62
C ASP A 234 14.52 -43.09 26.17
N ARG A 235 14.23 -42.18 25.26
CA ARG A 235 14.20 -42.39 23.81
C ARG A 235 14.89 -41.23 23.11
N ALA A 236 15.10 -41.37 21.81
CA ALA A 236 15.51 -40.26 20.96
C ALA A 236 14.49 -40.06 19.84
N ILE A 237 14.25 -38.80 19.49
CA ILE A 237 13.53 -38.45 18.26
C ILE A 237 14.53 -37.97 17.22
N PHE A 238 14.33 -38.42 16.00
CA PHE A 238 15.06 -37.98 14.83
C PHE A 238 14.07 -37.63 13.74
N ILE A 239 14.11 -36.39 13.26
CA ILE A 239 13.15 -35.83 12.30
C ILE A 239 13.92 -35.42 11.07
N THR A 240 13.51 -35.96 9.93
CA THR A 240 14.02 -35.61 8.60
C THR A 240 12.93 -34.93 7.79
N ASP A 241 13.22 -34.53 6.55
CA ASP A 241 12.23 -34.00 5.60
C ASP A 241 11.15 -35.01 5.19
N ARG A 242 11.31 -36.30 5.54
CA ARG A 242 10.38 -37.38 5.15
C ARG A 242 9.75 -38.13 6.31
N HIS A 243 10.49 -38.37 7.38
CA HIS A 243 10.06 -39.25 8.46
C HIS A 243 10.43 -38.70 9.84
N LEU A 244 9.63 -39.09 10.83
CA LEU A 244 9.88 -38.99 12.26
C LEU A 244 10.23 -40.39 12.78
N TYR A 245 11.45 -40.55 13.27
CA TYR A 245 11.95 -41.80 13.85
C TYR A 245 11.98 -41.71 15.37
N LYS A 246 11.49 -42.77 16.01
CA LYS A 246 11.68 -43.03 17.44
C LYS A 246 12.80 -44.06 17.59
N MET A 247 13.85 -43.70 18.30
CA MET A 247 15.07 -44.50 18.49
C MET A 247 15.30 -44.81 19.97
N ASP A 248 16.08 -45.86 20.23
CA ASP A 248 16.52 -46.25 21.57
C ASP A 248 18.02 -45.92 21.76
N PRO A 249 18.37 -44.88 22.55
CA PRO A 249 19.76 -44.50 22.80
C PRO A 249 20.59 -45.61 23.44
N MET A 250 19.99 -46.45 24.29
CA MET A 250 20.69 -47.53 25.00
C MET A 250 21.08 -48.68 24.08
N LYS A 251 20.40 -48.81 22.92
CA LYS A 251 20.64 -49.85 21.92
C LYS A 251 21.26 -49.25 20.66
N GLN A 252 22.27 -48.40 20.82
CA GLN A 252 23.00 -47.75 19.72
C GLN A 252 22.06 -47.07 18.70
N TYR A 253 21.04 -46.35 19.18
CA TYR A 253 20.04 -45.66 18.35
C TYR A 253 19.24 -46.56 17.40
N LYS A 254 19.02 -47.83 17.76
CA LYS A 254 18.14 -48.72 17.00
C LYS A 254 16.76 -48.07 16.78
N VAL A 255 16.34 -48.00 15.52
CA VAL A 255 15.04 -47.48 15.12
C VAL A 255 13.93 -48.42 15.62
N MET A 256 13.03 -47.89 16.44
CA MET A 256 11.90 -48.64 17.01
C MET A 256 10.59 -48.39 16.27
N LYS A 257 10.37 -47.15 15.80
CA LYS A 257 9.17 -46.77 15.06
C LYS A 257 9.55 -45.71 14.04
N THR A 258 9.08 -45.88 12.81
CA THR A 258 9.19 -44.90 11.73
C THR A 258 7.80 -44.38 11.41
N ILE A 259 7.62 -43.05 11.47
CA ILE A 259 6.36 -42.38 11.17
C ILE A 259 6.61 -41.45 9.99
N PRO A 260 6.03 -41.71 8.81
CA PRO A 260 6.13 -40.79 7.68
C PRO A 260 5.49 -39.44 8.02
N LEU A 261 6.10 -38.33 7.59
CA LEU A 261 5.59 -36.99 7.90
C LEU A 261 4.20 -36.71 7.30
N TYR A 262 3.81 -37.40 6.24
CA TYR A 262 2.45 -37.29 5.68
C TYR A 262 1.37 -37.95 6.57
N ASN A 263 1.76 -38.77 7.54
CA ASN A 263 0.87 -39.34 8.56
C ASN A 263 0.76 -38.46 9.80
N LEU A 264 1.56 -37.40 9.91
CA LEU A 264 1.46 -36.43 10.98
C LEU A 264 0.32 -35.44 10.67
N VAL A 265 -0.71 -35.43 11.51
CA VAL A 265 -1.89 -34.57 11.36
C VAL A 265 -1.66 -33.22 12.03
N GLY A 266 -0.99 -33.22 13.17
CA GLY A 266 -0.78 -32.02 13.96
C GLY A 266 0.23 -32.20 15.08
N LEU A 267 0.49 -31.10 15.78
CA LEU A 267 1.39 -31.03 16.90
C LEU A 267 0.71 -30.22 18.01
N SER A 268 0.62 -30.79 19.20
CA SER A 268 0.17 -30.06 20.40
C SER A 268 1.34 -29.85 21.34
N VAL A 269 1.43 -28.64 21.89
CA VAL A 269 2.47 -28.24 22.83
C VAL A 269 1.82 -27.57 24.03
N SER A 270 2.46 -27.69 25.19
CA SER A 270 2.01 -26.99 26.38
C SER A 270 2.24 -25.48 26.29
N ASN A 271 1.44 -24.72 27.03
CA ASN A 271 1.58 -23.27 27.19
C ASN A 271 2.60 -22.86 28.28
N GLY A 272 3.03 -23.83 29.10
CA GLY A 272 3.95 -23.61 30.22
C GLY A 272 5.42 -23.56 29.83
N LYS A 273 6.29 -23.65 30.85
CA LYS A 273 7.75 -23.79 30.68
C LYS A 273 8.18 -25.23 30.42
N ASP A 274 7.28 -26.18 30.56
CA ASP A 274 7.50 -27.59 30.34
C ASP A 274 7.79 -27.91 28.87
N GLN A 275 8.52 -29.00 28.63
CA GLN A 275 8.98 -29.41 27.30
C GLN A 275 8.09 -30.50 26.67
N LEU A 276 6.80 -30.53 27.02
CA LEU A 276 5.86 -31.54 26.54
C LEU A 276 5.39 -31.26 25.11
N VAL A 277 5.47 -32.29 24.27
CA VAL A 277 5.04 -32.28 22.87
C VAL A 277 4.27 -33.54 22.56
N VAL A 278 3.15 -33.38 21.85
CA VAL A 278 2.32 -34.47 21.34
C VAL A 278 2.31 -34.41 19.82
N PHE A 279 2.76 -35.49 19.18
CA PHE A 279 2.66 -35.68 17.73
C PHE A 279 1.39 -36.46 17.42
N HIS A 280 0.44 -35.81 16.75
CA HIS A 280 -0.82 -36.42 16.35
C HIS A 280 -0.68 -37.17 15.03
N THR A 281 -1.05 -38.45 15.02
CA THR A 281 -0.93 -39.33 13.85
C THR A 281 -2.30 -39.73 13.31
N LYS A 282 -2.41 -39.95 11.99
CA LYS A 282 -3.67 -40.42 11.36
C LYS A 282 -4.22 -41.71 11.96
N ASP A 283 -3.33 -42.56 12.48
CA ASP A 283 -3.68 -43.85 13.05
C ASP A 283 -4.14 -43.77 14.52
N ASN A 284 -4.36 -42.56 15.07
CA ASN A 284 -4.67 -42.29 16.47
C ASN A 284 -3.65 -42.90 17.47
N LYS A 285 -2.42 -43.16 17.01
CA LYS A 285 -1.31 -43.70 17.82
C LYS A 285 -0.28 -42.62 18.10
N ASP A 286 -0.76 -41.60 18.81
CA ASP A 286 -0.02 -40.37 19.09
C ASP A 286 1.26 -40.64 19.89
N LEU A 287 2.28 -39.86 19.58
CA LEU A 287 3.58 -39.93 20.24
C LEU A 287 3.71 -38.76 21.22
N ILE A 288 3.68 -39.08 22.52
CA ILE A 288 3.84 -38.13 23.61
C ILE A 288 5.29 -38.17 24.09
N VAL A 289 5.97 -37.03 24.01
CA VAL A 289 7.38 -36.90 24.39
C VAL A 289 7.64 -35.60 25.13
N CYS A 290 8.52 -35.66 26.13
CA CYS A 290 9.07 -34.49 26.78
C CYS A 290 10.50 -34.30 26.29
N LEU A 291 10.82 -33.14 25.70
CA LEU A 291 12.17 -32.85 25.22
C LEU A 291 13.11 -32.72 26.43
N PHE A 292 14.20 -33.48 26.43
CA PHE A 292 15.14 -33.51 27.56
C PHE A 292 16.48 -32.92 27.17
N SER A 293 17.00 -32.02 28.02
CA SER A 293 18.37 -31.53 27.96
C SER A 293 19.13 -32.03 29.18
N ASN A 294 20.37 -32.50 28.99
CA ASN A 294 21.26 -32.81 30.10
C ASN A 294 21.98 -31.54 30.61
N ASP A 295 21.90 -30.44 29.85
CA ASP A 295 22.52 -29.17 30.26
C ASP A 295 21.68 -28.47 31.35
N PRO A 296 22.34 -27.80 32.31
CA PRO A 296 21.67 -27.01 33.35
C PRO A 296 21.00 -25.74 32.81
N SER A 297 21.24 -25.37 31.54
CA SER A 297 20.44 -24.35 30.86
C SER A 297 19.05 -24.93 30.58
N ASN A 298 18.05 -24.43 31.30
CA ASN A 298 16.64 -24.78 31.18
C ASN A 298 16.01 -24.23 29.88
N ASP A 299 16.75 -24.34 28.77
CA ASP A 299 16.45 -23.72 27.50
C ASP A 299 15.34 -24.47 26.75
N SER A 300 14.28 -23.74 26.39
CA SER A 300 13.16 -24.33 25.68
C SER A 300 13.52 -24.73 24.23
N ARG A 301 13.33 -26.02 23.94
CA ARG A 301 13.52 -26.61 22.60
C ARG A 301 12.23 -26.71 21.80
N ILE A 302 11.08 -26.48 22.44
CA ILE A 302 9.76 -26.50 21.78
C ILE A 302 9.67 -25.49 20.64
N GLY A 303 10.11 -24.25 20.85
CA GLY A 303 10.00 -23.22 19.81
C GLY A 303 10.74 -23.59 18.54
N GLU A 304 11.91 -24.22 18.67
CA GLU A 304 12.67 -24.71 17.53
C GLU A 304 11.99 -25.88 16.82
N LEU A 305 11.53 -26.89 17.58
CA LEU A 305 10.83 -28.04 17.01
C LEU A 305 9.61 -27.58 16.20
N VAL A 306 8.77 -26.73 16.80
CA VAL A 306 7.58 -26.16 16.15
C VAL A 306 7.98 -25.34 14.93
N GLY A 307 8.96 -24.46 15.06
CA GLY A 307 9.42 -23.58 13.99
C GLY A 307 9.98 -24.33 12.78
N VAL A 308 10.81 -25.34 13.01
CA VAL A 308 11.42 -26.14 11.95
C VAL A 308 10.35 -26.97 11.23
N LEU A 309 9.47 -27.65 11.97
CA LEU A 309 8.38 -28.43 11.37
C LEU A 309 7.41 -27.53 10.60
N ALA A 310 6.97 -26.42 11.18
CA ALA A 310 6.07 -25.48 10.52
C ALA A 310 6.69 -24.87 9.26
N SER A 311 7.96 -24.48 9.32
CA SER A 311 8.71 -23.97 8.15
C SER A 311 8.80 -25.04 7.05
N HIS A 312 9.07 -26.29 7.44
CA HIS A 312 9.10 -27.42 6.52
C HIS A 312 7.75 -27.66 5.83
N PHE A 313 6.66 -27.79 6.59
CA PHE A 313 5.32 -28.03 6.03
C PHE A 313 4.81 -26.86 5.19
N LYS A 314 5.09 -25.61 5.57
CA LYS A 314 4.79 -24.43 4.74
C LYS A 314 5.51 -24.48 3.39
N ARG A 315 6.76 -24.96 3.35
CA ARG A 315 7.53 -25.12 2.11
C ARG A 315 6.99 -26.24 1.23
N VAL A 316 6.62 -27.37 1.82
CA VAL A 316 6.02 -28.50 1.09
C VAL A 316 4.68 -28.08 0.47
N ARG A 317 3.81 -27.41 1.23
CA ARG A 317 2.48 -26.99 0.77
C ARG A 317 2.51 -25.92 -0.34
N LYS A 318 3.57 -25.12 -0.44
CA LYS A 318 3.75 -24.14 -1.53
C LYS A 318 4.23 -24.76 -2.85
N ARG A 319 4.72 -26.01 -2.82
CA ARG A 319 5.20 -26.73 -4.00
C ARG A 319 4.14 -27.62 -4.65
N VAL A 320 2.99 -27.77 -3.97
CA VAL A 320 1.78 -28.44 -4.46
C VAL A 320 0.83 -27.34 -4.91
#